data_AF-A0A2D2DG41-F1
#
_entry.id   AF-A0A2D2DG41-F1
#
_cell.length_a   1.000
_cell.length_b   1.000
_cell.length_c   1.000
_cell.angle_alpha   90.00
_cell.angle_beta   90.00
_cell.angle_gamma   90.00
#
_symmetry.space_group_name_H-M   'P 1'
#
loop_
_entity.id
_entity.type
_entity.pdbx_description
1 polymer ?
#
loop_
_entity_poly.entity_id
_entity_poly.type
_entity_poly.pdbx_seq_one_letter_code
_entity_poly.pdbx_strand_id
1 'polypeptide(L)'
;MNTLICRAALPVLAMLAGCAAAPRYDARFGDAVREARSAMTIDPQAGATPDPVAGIDGQAARDAMTRYQDSFKAPPPVVNVINIGGPAAK
;
A
#
# COMPACT_ATOMS: atom_id res chain seq x y z
N MET A 1 19.04 12.73 -55.06
CA MET A 1 19.65 11.62 -54.29
C MET A 1 19.25 11.65 -52.80
N ASN A 2 19.16 12.81 -52.15
CA ASN A 2 18.75 12.92 -50.73
C ASN A 2 17.27 12.59 -50.42
N THR A 3 16.36 12.73 -51.39
CA THR A 3 14.92 12.49 -51.18
C THR A 3 14.53 10.99 -51.13
N LEU A 4 15.36 10.11 -51.70
CA LEU A 4 15.15 8.65 -51.68
C LEU A 4 15.58 8.02 -50.35
N ILE A 5 16.65 8.56 -49.74
CA ILE A 5 17.16 8.10 -48.44
C ILE A 5 16.14 8.37 -47.33
N CYS A 6 15.46 9.52 -47.35
CA CYS A 6 14.42 9.85 -46.37
C CYS A 6 13.17 8.94 -46.46
N ARG A 7 12.82 8.41 -47.65
CA ARG A 7 11.63 7.54 -47.81
C ARG A 7 11.86 6.13 -47.30
N ALA A 8 13.10 5.63 -47.37
CA ALA A 8 13.48 4.31 -46.85
C ALA A 8 13.79 4.32 -45.33
N ALA A 9 14.21 5.46 -44.77
CA ALA A 9 14.51 5.58 -43.35
C ALA A 9 13.26 5.56 -42.45
N LEU A 10 12.13 6.08 -42.93
CA LEU A 10 10.88 6.18 -42.17
C LEU A 10 10.27 4.82 -41.74
N PRO A 11 10.13 3.80 -42.63
CA PRO A 11 9.61 2.49 -42.23
C PRO A 11 10.58 1.72 -41.33
N VAL A 12 11.89 1.93 -41.49
CA VAL A 12 12.92 1.32 -40.64
C VAL A 12 12.81 1.87 -39.21
N LEU A 13 12.69 3.19 -39.02
CA LEU A 13 12.48 3.77 -37.69
C LEU A 13 11.19 3.29 -37.02
N ALA A 14 10.11 3.11 -37.79
CA ALA A 14 8.84 2.61 -37.26
C ALA A 14 8.93 1.16 -36.75
N MET A 15 9.73 0.32 -37.39
CA MET A 15 9.99 -1.05 -36.95
C MET A 15 10.83 -1.12 -35.66
N LEU A 16 11.74 -0.16 -35.44
CA LEU A 16 12.52 -0.10 -34.20
C LEU A 16 11.74 0.48 -33.01
N ALA A 17 10.67 1.23 -33.24
CA ALA A 17 9.84 1.83 -32.19
C ALA A 17 9.11 0.78 -31.31
N GLY A 18 8.97 -0.47 -31.77
CA GLY A 18 8.39 -1.57 -31.01
C GLY A 18 9.32 -2.17 -29.95
N CYS A 19 10.64 -1.96 -30.05
CA CYS A 19 11.62 -2.59 -29.14
C CYS A 19 11.76 -1.89 -27.79
N ALA A 20 11.24 -0.66 -27.67
CA ALA A 20 11.23 0.14 -26.43
C ALA A 20 9.80 0.50 -25.96
N ALA A 21 8.77 0.06 -26.69
CA ALA A 21 7.38 0.32 -26.32
C ALA A 21 6.96 -0.65 -25.22
N ALA A 22 7.17 -0.26 -23.97
CA ALA A 22 6.55 -0.96 -22.85
C ALA A 22 5.01 -0.99 -23.05
N PRO A 23 4.34 -2.13 -22.80
CA PRO A 23 2.88 -2.21 -22.87
C PRO A 23 2.23 -1.10 -22.03
N ARG A 24 1.03 -0.66 -22.41
CA ARG A 24 0.26 0.40 -21.71
C ARG A 24 0.15 0.19 -20.18
N TYR A 25 0.34 -1.02 -19.69
CA TYR A 25 0.40 -1.37 -18.27
C TYR A 25 1.52 -0.65 -17.50
N ASP A 26 2.67 -0.35 -18.12
CA ASP A 26 3.75 0.42 -17.48
C ASP A 26 3.33 1.85 -17.16
N ALA A 27 2.39 2.42 -17.92
CA ALA A 27 1.88 3.76 -17.66
C ALA A 27 1.11 3.87 -16.33
N ARG A 28 0.64 2.74 -15.79
CA ARG A 28 -0.11 2.64 -14.53
C ARG A 28 0.68 1.96 -13.42
N PHE A 29 1.96 1.73 -13.64
CA PHE A 29 2.80 1.07 -12.66
C PHE A 29 2.86 1.90 -11.37
N GLY A 30 2.48 1.28 -10.26
CA GLY A 30 2.42 1.95 -8.95
C GLY A 30 1.11 2.67 -8.64
N ASP A 31 0.15 2.77 -9.56
CA ASP A 31 -1.18 3.36 -9.30
C ASP A 31 -1.84 2.71 -8.07
N ALA A 32 -1.83 1.37 -8.00
CA ALA A 32 -2.43 0.64 -6.90
C ALA A 32 -1.79 0.96 -5.53
N VAL A 33 -0.46 1.13 -5.50
CA VAL A 33 0.26 1.46 -4.26
C VAL A 33 0.03 2.93 -3.89
N ARG A 34 -0.02 3.83 -4.87
CA ARG A 34 -0.34 5.24 -4.65
C ARG A 34 -1.75 5.42 -4.12
N GLU A 35 -2.71 4.67 -4.66
CA GLU A 35 -4.11 4.64 -4.21
C GLU A 35 -4.23 4.07 -2.79
N ALA A 36 -3.59 2.94 -2.52
CA ALA A 36 -3.56 2.36 -1.18
C ALA A 36 -2.93 3.32 -0.17
N ARG A 37 -1.84 4.00 -0.56
CA ARG A 37 -1.18 5.01 0.28
C ARG A 37 -2.09 6.20 0.54
N SER A 38 -2.81 6.73 -0.45
CA SER A 38 -3.75 7.83 -0.23
C SER A 38 -4.89 7.42 0.68
N ALA A 39 -5.40 6.18 0.54
CA ALA A 39 -6.45 5.66 1.43
C ALA A 39 -5.98 5.51 2.89
N MET A 40 -4.70 5.22 3.13
CA MET A 40 -4.11 5.10 4.47
C MET A 40 -3.58 6.43 5.03
N THR A 41 -3.47 7.48 4.22
CA THR A 41 -2.96 8.78 4.66
C THR A 41 -4.10 9.58 5.32
N ILE A 42 -4.03 9.76 6.64
CA ILE A 42 -5.05 10.48 7.41
C ILE A 42 -5.08 11.97 7.04
N ASP A 43 -3.91 12.61 6.97
CA ASP A 43 -3.78 14.00 6.55
C ASP A 43 -2.52 14.19 5.67
N PRO A 44 -2.67 14.43 4.36
CA PRO A 44 -1.55 14.67 3.46
C PRO A 44 -0.86 16.03 3.66
N GLN A 45 -1.43 16.95 4.45
CA GLN A 45 -0.88 18.28 4.75
C GLN A 45 -0.53 18.47 6.24
N ALA A 46 -0.37 17.38 7.00
CA ALA A 46 -0.10 17.42 8.45
C ALA A 46 1.12 18.27 8.87
N GLY A 47 2.08 18.51 7.97
CA GLY A 47 3.25 19.37 8.24
C GLY A 47 3.03 20.87 8.00
N ALA A 48 1.94 21.26 7.34
CA ALA A 48 1.65 22.66 7.00
C ALA A 48 0.95 23.42 8.12
N THR A 49 0.28 22.70 9.02
CA THR A 49 -0.41 23.27 10.19
C THR A 49 0.18 22.64 11.45
N PRO A 50 0.57 23.42 12.47
CA PRO A 50 0.97 22.88 13.77
C PRO A 50 -0.28 22.50 14.56
N ASP A 51 -1.02 21.49 14.08
CA ASP A 51 -2.10 20.89 14.85
C ASP A 51 -1.48 19.96 15.89
N PRO A 52 -1.80 20.08 17.20
CA PRO A 52 -1.40 19.08 18.18
C PRO A 52 -1.85 17.69 17.72
N VAL A 53 -0.87 16.79 17.60
CA VAL A 53 -1.11 15.39 17.23
C VAL A 53 -2.23 14.83 18.11
N ALA A 54 -3.19 14.12 17.51
CA ALA A 54 -4.17 13.30 18.22
C ALA A 54 -3.44 12.17 18.97
N GLY A 55 -2.85 12.51 20.12
CA GLY A 55 -2.09 11.62 20.98
C GLY A 55 -3.00 10.80 21.90
N ILE A 56 -2.39 9.84 22.57
CA ILE A 56 -3.02 9.13 23.69
C ILE A 56 -2.88 9.97 24.97
N ASP A 57 -3.89 9.99 25.83
CA ASP A 57 -3.75 10.64 27.14
C ASP A 57 -2.76 9.87 28.03
N GLY A 58 -2.14 10.56 28.99
CA GLY A 58 -1.10 9.96 29.82
C GLY A 58 -1.58 8.80 30.69
N GLN A 59 -2.85 8.81 31.11
CA GLN A 59 -3.43 7.75 31.93
C GLN A 59 -3.65 6.48 31.09
N ALA A 60 -4.25 6.63 29.90
CA ALA A 60 -4.41 5.54 28.95
C ALA A 60 -3.05 4.97 28.51
N ALA A 61 -2.03 5.81 28.29
CA ALA A 61 -0.68 5.35 27.97
C ALA A 61 -0.06 4.51 29.09
N ARG A 62 -0.23 4.95 30.34
CA ARG A 62 0.22 4.19 31.53
C ARG A 62 -0.50 2.85 31.62
N ASP A 63 -1.81 2.84 31.52
CA ASP A 63 -2.62 1.63 31.66
C ASP A 63 -2.35 0.64 30.52
N ALA A 64 -2.09 1.12 29.30
CA ALA A 64 -1.65 0.29 28.17
C ALA A 64 -0.32 -0.41 28.48
N MET A 65 0.65 0.32 29.03
CA MET A 65 1.94 -0.26 29.43
C MET A 65 1.81 -1.25 30.59
N THR A 66 0.95 -0.97 31.57
CA THR A 66 0.65 -1.91 32.67
C THR A 66 0.07 -3.21 32.12
N ARG A 67 -0.95 -3.13 31.25
CA ARG A 67 -1.55 -4.33 30.62
C ARG A 67 -0.53 -5.11 29.78
N TYR A 68 0.33 -4.41 29.05
CA TYR A 68 1.42 -5.04 28.30
C TYR A 68 2.32 -5.84 29.23
N GLN A 69 2.77 -5.27 30.35
CA GLN A 69 3.60 -5.98 31.32
C GLN A 69 2.87 -7.15 31.98
N ASP A 70 1.60 -6.97 32.34
CA ASP A 70 0.80 -8.02 32.98
C ASP A 70 0.54 -9.21 32.05
N SER A 71 0.49 -8.98 30.74
CA SER A 71 0.37 -10.04 29.73
C SER A 71 1.50 -11.07 29.77
N PHE A 72 2.67 -10.70 30.32
CA PHE A 72 3.82 -11.61 30.49
C PHE A 72 3.86 -12.29 31.86
N LYS A 73 3.04 -11.86 32.83
CA LYS A 73 3.05 -12.40 34.20
C LYS A 73 2.11 -13.59 34.37
N ALA A 74 1.02 -13.62 33.62
CA ALA A 74 0.04 -14.69 33.67
C ALA A 74 -0.01 -15.39 32.31
N PRO A 75 0.05 -16.74 32.25
CA PRO A 75 -0.33 -17.47 31.04
C PRO A 75 -1.73 -16.98 30.63
N PRO A 76 -1.94 -16.55 29.37
CA PRO A 76 -3.26 -16.14 28.93
C PRO A 76 -4.23 -17.29 29.24
N PRO A 77 -5.39 -17.02 29.86
CA PRO A 77 -6.37 -18.06 30.11
C PRO A 77 -6.68 -18.75 28.80
N VAL A 78 -6.83 -20.08 28.84
CA VAL A 78 -7.16 -20.88 27.66
C VAL A 78 -8.48 -20.35 27.11
N VAL A 79 -8.40 -19.49 26.10
CA VAL A 79 -9.57 -19.02 25.38
C VAL A 79 -10.09 -20.22 24.62
N ASN A 80 -11.18 -20.81 25.10
CA ASN A 80 -11.91 -21.80 24.34
C ASN A 80 -12.44 -21.09 23.09
N VAL A 81 -11.71 -21.24 21.98
CA VAL A 81 -12.18 -20.82 20.67
C VAL A 81 -13.45 -21.61 20.42
N ILE A 82 -14.60 -20.93 20.50
CA ILE A 82 -15.85 -21.48 19.98
C ILE A 82 -15.61 -21.61 18.49
N ASN A 83 -15.38 -22.84 18.04
CA ASN A 83 -15.22 -23.15 16.63
C ASN A 83 -16.54 -22.82 15.93
N ILE A 84 -16.63 -21.65 15.31
CA ILE A 84 -17.71 -21.29 14.37
C ILE A 84 -17.48 -22.16 13.13
N GLY A 85 -17.88 -23.42 13.23
CA GLY A 85 -17.53 -24.45 12.27
C GLY A 85 -17.89 -25.85 12.76
N GLY A 86 -19.01 -26.01 13.48
CA GLY A 86 -19.63 -27.32 13.62
C GLY A 86 -20.09 -27.80 12.22
N PRO A 87 -20.00 -29.11 11.90
CA PRO A 87 -20.36 -29.59 10.58
C PRO A 87 -21.79 -29.16 10.27
N ALA A 88 -21.99 -28.57 9.10
CA ALA A 88 -23.32 -28.37 8.53
C ALA A 88 -24.04 -29.71 8.59
N ALA A 89 -25.04 -29.81 9.48
CA ALA A 89 -25.88 -30.99 9.60
C ALA A 89 -26.54 -31.21 8.23
N LYS A 90 -26.28 -32.39 7.67
CA LYS A 90 -27.03 -32.93 6.54
C LYS A 90 -28.27 -33.63 7.08
#